data_AF-A0A3R7TUH5-F1
#
_entry.id   AF-A0A3R7TUH5-F1
#
_cell.length_a   1.000
_cell.length_b   1.000
_cell.length_c   1.000
_cell.angle_alpha   90.00
_cell.angle_beta   90.00
_cell.angle_gamma   90.00
#
_symmetry.space_group_name_H-M   'P 1'
#
loop_
_entity.id
_entity.type
_entity.pdbx_description
1 polymer ?
#
loop_
_entity_poly.entity_id
_entity_poly.type
_entity_poly.pdbx_seq_one_letter_code
_entity_poly.pdbx_strand_id
1 'polypeptide(L)'
;MNTATDRDTICTKQEGWTLEDVGKIIPVRVTPNGSYRNEPVVHVHCQMCTAEFIGPAREAGGFLGGHECLHAWELAQMMGRSDGLIE
;
A
#
# COMPACT_ATOMS: atom_id res chain seq x y z
N MET A 1 -1.66 3.36 -31.79
CA MET A 1 -2.14 2.97 -30.45
C MET A 1 -1.72 1.54 -30.23
N ASN A 2 -0.89 1.25 -29.23
CA ASN A 2 -0.44 -0.12 -28.94
C ASN A 2 -1.58 -0.90 -28.30
N THR A 3 -2.03 -1.96 -28.97
CA THR A 3 -2.93 -2.98 -28.42
C THR A 3 -2.14 -3.83 -27.43
N ALA A 4 -1.91 -3.30 -26.22
CA ALA A 4 -1.55 -4.15 -25.09
C ALA A 4 -2.69 -5.14 -24.90
N THR A 5 -2.40 -6.42 -25.09
CA THR A 5 -3.35 -7.52 -24.97
C THR A 5 -4.01 -7.48 -23.60
N ASP A 6 -5.33 -7.64 -23.52
CA ASP A 6 -6.15 -7.62 -22.29
C ASP A 6 -5.57 -8.43 -21.11
N ARG A 7 -4.76 -9.46 -21.40
CA ARG A 7 -4.06 -10.30 -20.42
C ARG A 7 -2.91 -9.61 -19.67
N ASP A 8 -2.29 -8.60 -20.28
CA ASP A 8 -1.17 -7.87 -19.67
C ASP A 8 -1.66 -6.78 -18.72
N THR A 9 -2.92 -6.35 -18.87
CA THR A 9 -3.55 -5.29 -18.08
C THR A 9 -4.40 -5.80 -16.93
N ILE A 10 -4.66 -7.11 -16.85
CA ILE A 10 -5.59 -7.71 -15.87
C ILE A 10 -4.84 -8.61 -14.90
N CYS A 11 -5.09 -8.44 -13.61
CA CYS A 11 -4.56 -9.27 -12.53
C CYS A 11 -5.65 -10.21 -12.03
N THR A 12 -5.43 -11.52 -12.12
CA THR A 12 -6.33 -12.55 -11.60
C THR A 12 -5.96 -13.03 -10.20
N LYS A 13 -4.75 -12.68 -9.73
CA LYS A 13 -4.25 -13.00 -8.38
C LYS A 13 -5.12 -12.31 -7.33
N GLN A 14 -5.28 -12.97 -6.18
CA GLN A 14 -6.00 -12.42 -5.03
C GLN A 14 -5.06 -12.08 -3.86
N GLU A 15 -3.81 -12.54 -3.92
CA GLU A 15 -2.74 -12.35 -2.93
C GLU A 15 -1.35 -12.54 -3.57
N GLY A 16 -0.28 -12.24 -2.83
CA GLY A 16 1.11 -12.52 -3.24
C GLY A 16 1.58 -11.65 -4.42
N TRP A 17 1.24 -10.37 -4.41
CA TRP A 17 1.59 -9.44 -5.50
C TRP A 17 3.10 -9.21 -5.59
N THR A 18 3.59 -9.15 -6.83
CA THR A 18 4.99 -8.83 -7.15
C THR A 18 5.06 -7.58 -8.01
N LEU A 19 6.29 -7.09 -8.28
CA LEU A 19 6.51 -5.95 -9.17
C LEU A 19 5.93 -6.14 -10.57
N GLU A 20 5.83 -7.38 -11.05
CA GLU A 20 5.26 -7.72 -12.36
C GLU A 20 3.74 -7.50 -12.42
N ASP A 21 3.07 -7.38 -11.28
CA ASP A 21 1.63 -7.15 -11.20
C ASP A 21 1.27 -5.66 -11.14
N VAL A 22 2.25 -4.79 -10.87
CA VAL A 22 2.03 -3.35 -10.72
C VAL A 22 1.46 -2.76 -12.01
N GLY A 23 0.42 -1.95 -11.87
CA GLY A 23 -0.31 -1.34 -12.98
C GLY A 23 -1.42 -2.21 -13.57
N LYS A 24 -1.49 -3.50 -13.23
CA LYS A 24 -2.61 -4.35 -13.61
C LYS A 24 -3.85 -4.05 -12.77
N ILE A 25 -5.01 -4.25 -13.38
CA ILE A 25 -6.32 -4.08 -12.73
C ILE A 25 -6.85 -5.43 -12.26
N ILE A 26 -7.24 -5.51 -10.99
CA ILE A 26 -7.99 -6.63 -10.42
C ILE A 26 -9.49 -6.35 -10.68
N PRO A 27 -10.17 -7.10 -11.56
CA PRO A 27 -11.56 -6.78 -11.94
C PRO A 27 -12.53 -6.96 -10.78
N VAL A 28 -12.34 -8.03 -10.00
CA VAL A 28 -13.09 -8.34 -8.80
C VAL A 28 -12.14 -8.96 -7.78
N ARG A 29 -12.15 -8.41 -6.56
CA ARG A 29 -11.43 -8.95 -5.41
C ARG A 29 -12.40 -9.20 -4.28
N VAL A 30 -12.43 -10.42 -3.76
CA VAL A 30 -13.31 -10.81 -2.64
C VAL A 30 -12.47 -10.92 -1.38
N THR A 31 -12.87 -10.20 -0.34
CA THR A 31 -12.21 -10.16 0.96
C THR A 31 -13.22 -10.48 2.06
N PRO A 32 -12.78 -10.82 3.29
CA PRO A 32 -13.69 -10.99 4.43
C PRO A 32 -14.55 -9.75 4.72
N ASN A 33 -14.09 -8.55 4.34
CA ASN A 33 -14.76 -7.28 4.62
C ASN A 33 -15.69 -6.83 3.48
N GLY A 34 -15.73 -7.54 2.35
CA GLY A 34 -16.52 -7.17 1.19
C GLY A 34 -15.83 -7.46 -0.14
N SER A 35 -16.47 -7.04 -1.22
CA SER A 35 -15.96 -7.20 -2.59
C SER A 35 -15.61 -5.86 -3.21
N TYR A 36 -14.42 -5.79 -3.82
CA TYR A 36 -13.94 -4.62 -4.55
C TYR A 36 -13.89 -4.91 -6.04
N ARG A 37 -14.00 -3.87 -6.86
CA ARG A 37 -14.00 -3.98 -8.32
C ARG A 37 -13.04 -2.97 -8.94
N ASN A 38 -12.42 -3.37 -10.04
CA ASN A 38 -11.49 -2.55 -10.83
C ASN A 38 -10.39 -1.91 -9.96
N GLU A 39 -9.80 -2.70 -9.08
CA GLU A 39 -8.78 -2.22 -8.14
C GLU A 39 -7.38 -2.38 -8.76
N PRO A 40 -6.59 -1.30 -8.90
CA PRO A 40 -5.24 -1.41 -9.43
C PRO A 40 -4.29 -1.99 -8.39
N VAL A 41 -3.34 -2.80 -8.85
CA VAL A 41 -2.14 -3.16 -8.07
C VAL A 41 -1.14 -2.02 -8.19
N VAL A 42 -0.65 -1.53 -7.05
CA VAL A 42 0.29 -0.41 -6.96
C VAL A 42 1.53 -0.82 -6.17
N HIS A 43 2.59 -0.04 -6.34
CA HIS A 43 3.79 -0.11 -5.54
C HIS A 43 4.04 1.28 -4.94
N VAL A 44 3.93 1.38 -3.62
CA VAL A 44 4.06 2.65 -2.89
C VAL A 44 5.21 2.57 -1.90
N HIS A 45 5.76 3.75 -1.57
CA HIS A 45 6.85 3.90 -0.62
C HIS A 45 6.50 4.94 0.42
N CYS A 46 6.81 4.67 1.68
CA CYS A 46 6.79 5.68 2.73
C CYS A 46 7.81 6.77 2.38
N GLN A 47 7.38 8.04 2.39
CA GLN A 47 8.25 9.17 2.05
C GLN A 47 9.32 9.46 3.10
N MET A 48 9.21 8.87 4.31
CA MET A 48 10.15 9.13 5.40
C MET A 48 11.17 8.02 5.60
N CYS A 49 10.77 6.75 5.51
CA CYS A 49 11.65 5.61 5.77
C CYS A 49 11.88 4.70 4.57
N THR A 50 11.27 4.99 3.41
CA THR A 50 11.36 4.19 2.17
C THR A 50 10.79 2.78 2.25
N ALA A 51 10.18 2.38 3.38
CA ALA A 51 9.46 1.11 3.47
C ALA A 51 8.44 1.00 2.34
N GLU A 52 8.39 -0.17 1.71
CA GLU A 52 7.62 -0.42 0.49
C GLU A 52 6.41 -1.32 0.73
N PHE A 53 5.38 -1.12 -0.09
CA PHE A 53 4.22 -2.00 -0.15
C PHE A 53 3.82 -2.22 -1.61
N ILE A 54 3.68 -3.49 -1.99
CA ILE A 54 3.13 -3.92 -3.28
C ILE A 54 1.79 -4.63 -3.03
N GLY A 55 0.73 -4.12 -3.62
CA GLY A 55 -0.59 -4.70 -3.46
C GLY A 55 -1.72 -3.83 -3.98
N PRO A 56 -2.98 -4.16 -3.65
CA PRO A 56 -4.14 -3.41 -4.10
C PRO A 56 -4.13 -1.98 -3.55
N ALA A 57 -4.55 -1.00 -4.35
CA ALA A 57 -4.47 0.42 -4.01
C ALA A 57 -5.14 0.79 -2.67
N ARG A 58 -6.21 0.09 -2.26
CA ARG A 58 -6.83 0.33 -0.96
C ARG A 58 -5.93 -0.03 0.20
N GLU A 59 -5.26 -1.19 0.13
CA GLU A 59 -4.30 -1.61 1.16
C GLU A 59 -3.06 -0.73 1.13
N ALA A 60 -2.62 -0.29 -0.05
CA ALA A 60 -1.55 0.69 -0.17
C ALA A 60 -1.91 2.01 0.53
N GLY A 61 -3.16 2.46 0.44
CA GLY A 61 -3.66 3.61 1.20
C GLY A 61 -3.63 3.38 2.72
N GLY A 62 -4.03 2.19 3.17
CA GLY A 62 -3.93 1.79 4.58
C GLY A 62 -2.50 1.72 5.09
N PHE A 63 -1.58 1.19 4.28
CA PHE A 63 -0.15 1.19 4.54
C PHE A 63 0.36 2.63 4.70
N LEU A 64 0.13 3.50 3.72
CA LEU A 64 0.62 4.89 3.77
C LEU A 64 0.09 5.64 5.00
N GLY A 65 -1.23 5.60 5.24
CA GLY A 65 -1.83 6.28 6.38
C GLY A 65 -1.40 5.71 7.73
N GLY A 66 -1.38 4.38 7.86
CA GLY A 66 -0.94 3.72 9.10
C GLY A 66 0.55 3.95 9.39
N HIS A 67 1.38 3.96 8.35
CA HIS A 67 2.82 4.18 8.47
C HIS A 67 3.16 5.65 8.75
N GLU A 68 2.41 6.59 8.18
CA GLU A 68 2.51 8.02 8.54
C GLU A 68 2.18 8.24 10.03
N CYS A 69 1.12 7.60 10.53
CA CYS A 69 0.75 7.66 11.96
C CYS A 69 1.87 7.12 12.87
N LEU A 70 2.53 6.02 12.48
CA LEU A 70 3.67 5.48 13.23
C LEU A 70 4.77 6.52 13.35
N HIS A 71 5.17 7.14 12.24
CA HIS A 71 6.24 8.12 12.28
C HIS A 71 5.87 9.41 13.00
N ALA A 72 4.60 9.85 12.92
CA ALA A 72 4.14 10.97 13.72
C ALA A 72 4.31 10.70 15.21
N TRP A 73 4.01 9.47 15.66
CA TRP A 73 4.29 9.03 17.02
C TRP A 73 5.80 8.98 17.32
N GLU A 74 6.63 8.40 16.45
CA GLU A 74 8.09 8.35 16.65
C GLU A 74 8.69 9.75 16.81
N LEU A 75 8.28 10.69 15.97
CA LEU A 75 8.72 12.09 16.05
C LEU A 75 8.27 12.74 17.36
N ALA A 76 7.02 12.49 17.80
CA ALA A 76 6.54 12.98 19.09
C ALA A 76 7.38 12.44 20.26
N GLN A 77 7.76 11.15 20.21
CA GLN A 77 8.66 10.56 21.22
C GLN A 77 10.06 11.18 21.18
N MET A 78 10.59 11.53 20.01
CA MET A 78 11.90 12.20 19.90
C MET A 78 11.85 13.65 20.40
N MET A 79 10.78 14.39 20.10
CA MET A 79 10.62 15.79 20.51
C MET A 79 10.21 15.95 21.98
N GLY A 80 9.44 15.01 22.53
CA GLY A 80 9.08 14.99 23.95
C GLY A 80 10.21 14.55 24.88
N ARG A 81 11.37 14.13 24.33
CA ARG A 81 12.52 13.60 25.08
C ARG A 81 13.53 14.64 25.54
N SER A 82 13.16 15.92 25.63
CA SER A 82 14.05 16.99 26.08
C SER A 82 14.08 17.21 27.60
N ASP A 83 13.22 16.57 28.41
CA ASP A 83 13.13 16.80 29.85
C ASP A 83 13.61 15.63 30.74
N GLY A 84 13.93 14.47 30.15
CA GLY A 84 14.57 13.36 30.85
C GLY A 84 13.72 12.68 31.93
N LEU A 85 12.42 12.95 32.02
CA LEU A 85 11.53 12.22 32.92
C LEU A 85 10.81 11.11 32.16
N ILE A 86 11.12 9.88 32.57
CA ILE A 86 10.39 8.67 32.19
C ILE A 86 9.15 8.51 33.07
N GLU A 87 8.02 8.17 32.46
CA GLU A 87 7.01 7.30 33.08
C GLU A 87 7.08 5.92 32.45
#